data_AF-A0A7W0C7B8-F1
#
_entry.id   AF-A0A7W0C7B8-F1
#
_cell.length_a   1.000
_cell.length_b   1.000
_cell.length_c   1.000
_cell.angle_alpha   90.00
_cell.angle_beta   90.00
_cell.angle_gamma   90.00
#
_symmetry.space_group_name_H-M   'P 1'
#
loop_
_entity.id
_entity.type
_entity.pdbx_description
1 polymer ?
#
loop_
_entity_poly.entity_id
_entity_poly.type
_entity_poly.pdbx_seq_one_letter_code
_entity_poly.pdbx_strand_id
1 'polypeptide(L)'
;MHKYLDRVIESISQTHQEQIHGGGRHYIEVCLGSAAEKMGYADLGEKYKNTWAIVPLKGPVSGMKVRIDGRTFVNYAQFDSGLAVPGYVTADTALTYHPYEAQHSMVLNCA
;
A
#
# COMPACT_ATOMS: atom_id res chain seq x y z
N MET A 1 4.98 -5.36 18.52
CA MET A 1 4.10 -5.47 17.33
C MET A 1 4.34 -4.32 16.36
N HIS A 2 4.27 -3.05 16.79
CA HIS A 2 4.40 -1.90 15.87
C HIS A 2 5.68 -1.93 15.02
N LYS A 3 6.83 -2.19 15.66
CA LYS A 3 8.13 -2.28 14.97
C LYS A 3 8.16 -3.27 13.80
N TYR A 4 7.37 -4.37 13.83
CA TYR A 4 7.38 -5.34 12.73
C TYR A 4 6.52 -4.88 11.57
N LEU A 5 5.37 -4.25 11.83
CA LEU A 5 4.55 -3.66 10.78
C LEU A 5 5.25 -2.46 10.12
N ASP A 6 5.91 -1.61 10.92
CA ASP A 6 6.72 -0.51 10.41
C ASP A 6 7.78 -1.03 9.42
N ARG A 7 8.48 -2.12 9.79
CA ARG A 7 9.48 -2.77 8.92
C ARG A 7 8.89 -3.33 7.64
N VAL A 8 7.68 -3.88 7.68
CA VAL A 8 6.99 -4.36 6.47
C VAL A 8 6.66 -3.19 5.55
N ILE A 9 6.10 -2.11 6.09
CA ILE A 9 5.75 -0.90 5.33
C ILE A 9 7.00 -0.26 4.72
N GLU A 10 8.08 -0.15 5.50
CA GLU A 10 9.39 0.34 5.04
C GLU A 10 9.95 -0.52 3.91
N SER A 11 9.90 -1.86 4.05
CA SER A 11 10.38 -2.81 3.04
C SER A 11 9.63 -2.70 1.71
N ILE A 12 8.29 -2.58 1.76
CA ILE A 12 7.47 -2.35 0.56
C ILE A 12 7.83 -1.00 -0.07
N SER A 13 7.93 0.04 0.76
CA SER A 13 8.28 1.39 0.30
C SER A 13 9.65 1.42 -0.38
N GLN A 14 10.64 0.74 0.19
CA GLN A 14 11.99 0.64 -0.37
C GLN A 14 12.00 -0.13 -1.69
N THR A 15 11.25 -1.24 -1.77
CA THR A 15 11.13 -2.06 -2.98
C THR A 15 10.57 -1.26 -4.17
N HIS A 16 9.69 -0.29 -3.91
CA HIS A 16 9.02 0.51 -4.95
C HIS A 16 9.45 1.98 -4.99
N GLN A 17 10.50 2.37 -4.26
CA GLN A 17 10.87 3.76 -4.02
C GLN A 17 11.02 4.59 -5.31
N GLU A 18 11.59 3.99 -6.36
CA GLU A 18 11.81 4.67 -7.64
C GLU A 18 10.52 4.90 -8.44
N GLN A 19 9.46 4.15 -8.14
CA GLN A 19 8.21 4.16 -8.89
C GLN A 19 7.11 4.91 -8.17
N ILE A 20 7.20 5.07 -6.84
CA ILE A 20 6.15 5.71 -6.05
C ILE A 20 5.94 7.17 -6.47
N HIS A 21 4.68 7.53 -6.61
CA HIS A 21 4.21 8.91 -6.71
C HIS A 21 2.88 9.05 -6.01
N GLY A 22 2.87 9.67 -4.82
CA GLY A 22 1.70 9.67 -3.92
C GLY A 22 0.39 10.22 -4.50
N GLY A 23 0.43 11.08 -5.53
CA GLY A 23 -0.75 11.58 -6.26
C GLY A 23 -1.06 10.83 -7.57
N GLY A 24 -0.37 9.72 -7.82
CA GLY A 24 -0.46 8.94 -9.05
C GLY A 24 -1.80 8.23 -9.18
N ARG A 25 -2.37 8.27 -10.39
CA ARG A 25 -3.62 7.55 -10.70
C ARG A 25 -3.42 6.07 -10.96
N HIS A 26 -2.20 5.66 -11.34
CA HIS A 26 -1.82 4.27 -11.54
C HIS A 26 -1.37 3.68 -10.21
N TYR A 27 -1.70 2.43 -9.94
CA TYR A 27 -1.21 1.77 -8.73
C TYR A 27 -1.04 0.26 -8.93
N ILE A 28 -0.31 -0.37 -8.02
CA ILE A 28 -0.31 -1.83 -7.81
C ILE A 28 -0.75 -2.12 -6.39
N GLU A 29 -1.22 -3.35 -6.16
CA GLU A 29 -1.60 -3.84 -4.84
C GLU A 29 -0.52 -4.78 -4.31
N VAL A 30 -0.14 -4.58 -3.05
CA VAL A 30 0.83 -5.42 -2.34
C VAL A 30 0.17 -5.96 -1.09
N CYS A 31 0.06 -7.28 -0.97
CA CYS A 31 -0.47 -7.91 0.23
C CYS A 31 0.49 -7.72 1.41
N LEU A 32 0.01 -7.07 2.47
CA LEU A 32 0.77 -6.85 3.70
C LEU A 32 1.11 -8.16 4.41
N GLY A 33 0.16 -9.10 4.47
CA GLY A 33 0.39 -10.41 5.08
C GLY A 33 1.49 -11.18 4.37
N SER A 34 1.45 -11.27 3.04
CA SER A 34 2.49 -11.94 2.26
C SER A 34 3.86 -11.24 2.38
N ALA A 35 3.89 -9.91 2.48
CA ALA A 35 5.13 -9.18 2.74
C ALA A 35 5.70 -9.49 4.14
N ALA A 36 4.84 -9.57 5.14
CA ALA A 36 5.22 -9.91 6.51
C ALA A 36 5.75 -11.35 6.62
N GLU A 37 5.11 -12.33 5.98
CA GLU A 37 5.55 -13.73 5.96
C GLU A 37 6.94 -13.88 5.34
N LYS A 38 7.21 -13.19 4.22
CA LYS A 38 8.54 -13.18 3.58
C LYS A 38 9.64 -12.65 4.50
N MET A 39 9.29 -11.83 5.49
CA MET A 39 10.21 -11.29 6.48
C MET A 39 10.28 -12.14 7.77
N GLY A 40 9.57 -13.27 7.82
CA GLY A 40 9.54 -14.17 8.98
C GLY A 40 8.54 -13.76 10.08
N TYR A 41 7.62 -12.84 9.81
CA TYR A 41 6.63 -12.37 10.79
C TYR A 41 5.29 -13.10 10.65
N ALA A 42 5.25 -14.39 10.98
CA ALA A 42 4.08 -15.25 10.76
C ALA A 42 2.77 -14.71 11.37
N ASP A 43 2.78 -14.23 12.62
CA ASP A 43 1.59 -13.68 13.28
C ASP A 43 1.03 -12.45 12.55
N LEU A 44 1.92 -11.62 12.01
CA LEU A 44 1.57 -10.44 11.24
C LEU A 44 1.06 -10.83 9.85
N GLY A 45 1.66 -11.87 9.27
CA GLY A 45 1.22 -12.56 8.06
C GLY A 45 -0.24 -12.97 8.16
N GLU A 46 -0.59 -13.72 9.20
CA GLU A 46 -1.95 -14.21 9.43
C GLU A 46 -2.93 -13.06 9.69
N LYS A 47 -2.55 -12.06 10.52
CA LYS A 47 -3.39 -10.90 10.83
C LYS A 47 -3.76 -10.09 9.57
N TYR A 48 -2.83 -9.92 8.64
CA TYR A 48 -3.00 -9.07 7.45
C TYR A 48 -3.04 -9.86 6.12
N LYS A 49 -3.35 -11.15 6.16
CA LYS A 49 -3.33 -12.05 4.99
C LYS A 49 -4.19 -11.61 3.80
N ASN A 50 -5.22 -10.81 4.06
CA ASN A 50 -6.14 -10.25 3.05
C ASN A 50 -6.15 -8.72 3.06
N THR A 51 -5.06 -8.10 3.50
CA THR A 51 -4.94 -6.64 3.59
C THR A 51 -3.94 -6.16 2.55
N TRP A 52 -4.38 -5.25 1.70
CA TRP A 52 -3.63 -4.77 0.55
C TRP A 52 -3.20 -3.33 0.77
N ALA A 53 -1.89 -3.09 0.71
CA ALA A 53 -1.37 -1.76 0.51
C ALA A 53 -1.46 -1.41 -0.98
N ILE A 54 -1.74 -0.16 -1.28
CA ILE A 54 -1.64 0.37 -2.63
C ILE A 54 -0.34 1.15 -2.76
N VAL A 55 0.35 0.94 -3.88
CA VAL A 55 1.57 1.66 -4.25
C VAL A 55 1.20 2.58 -5.42
N PRO A 56 0.89 3.87 -5.20
CA PRO A 56 0.64 4.82 -6.27
C PRO A 56 1.90 5.03 -7.11
N LEU A 57 1.78 4.95 -8.44
CA LEU A 57 2.89 4.92 -9.38
C LEU A 57 3.00 6.20 -10.20
N LYS A 58 4.23 6.54 -10.61
CA LYS A 58 4.55 7.61 -11.57
C LYS A 58 3.88 7.41 -12.94
N GLY A 59 3.61 6.17 -13.32
CA GLY A 59 3.05 5.83 -14.63
C GLY A 59 2.51 4.41 -14.71
N PRO A 60 1.92 4.03 -15.85
CA PRO A 60 1.45 2.66 -16.08
C PRO A 60 2.62 1.67 -16.15
N VAL A 61 2.37 0.43 -15.71
CA VAL A 61 3.29 -0.70 -15.92
C VAL A 61 2.71 -1.69 -16.95
N SER A 62 3.51 -2.64 -17.42
CA SER A 62 3.06 -3.70 -18.32
C SER A 62 1.98 -4.57 -17.69
N GLY A 63 1.14 -5.21 -18.50
CA GLY A 63 0.05 -6.06 -18.04
C GLY A 63 -1.33 -5.42 -18.14
N MET A 64 -2.32 -6.13 -17.59
CA MET A 64 -3.73 -5.73 -17.64
C MET A 64 -3.98 -4.48 -16.79
N LYS A 65 -4.91 -3.65 -17.22
CA LYS A 65 -5.29 -2.41 -16.53
C LYS A 65 -6.77 -2.42 -16.22
N VAL A 66 -7.09 -2.20 -14.95
CA VAL A 66 -8.48 -2.13 -14.47
C VAL A 66 -8.74 -0.74 -13.94
N ARG A 67 -9.81 -0.10 -14.43
CA ARG A 67 -10.23 1.22 -13.94
C ARG A 67 -11.13 1.05 -12.73
N ILE A 68 -10.80 1.73 -11.64
CA ILE A 68 -11.50 1.68 -10.36
C ILE A 68 -11.94 3.10 -9.97
N ASP A 69 -13.06 3.19 -9.26
CA ASP A 69 -13.54 4.43 -8.66
C ASP A 69 -12.65 4.82 -7.48
N GLY A 70 -12.17 6.07 -7.42
CA GLY A 70 -11.30 6.55 -6.34
C GLY A 70 -11.92 6.42 -4.95
N ARG A 71 -13.26 6.44 -4.85
CA ARG A 71 -13.99 6.30 -3.58
C ARG A 71 -13.83 4.92 -2.95
N THR A 72 -13.34 3.92 -3.70
CA THR A 72 -12.92 2.63 -3.14
C THR A 72 -11.85 2.78 -2.05
N PHE A 73 -11.06 3.85 -2.09
CA PHE A 73 -9.98 4.13 -1.12
C PHE A 73 -10.42 5.08 0.00
N VAL A 74 -11.73 5.20 0.25
CA VAL A 74 -12.23 5.93 1.41
C VAL A 74 -11.61 5.35 2.69
N ASN A 75 -11.21 6.24 3.62
CA ASN A 75 -10.53 5.88 4.86
C ASN A 75 -9.17 5.19 4.68
N TYR A 76 -8.51 5.33 3.54
CA TYR A 76 -7.09 4.96 3.43
C TYR A 76 -6.21 6.06 4.04
N ALA A 77 -5.07 5.62 4.57
CA ALA A 77 -4.01 6.49 5.05
C ALA A 77 -2.78 6.33 4.16
N GLN A 78 -2.07 7.43 3.91
CA GLN A 78 -0.83 7.48 3.16
C GLN A 78 0.32 7.82 4.09
N PHE A 79 1.41 7.05 3.99
CA PHE A 79 2.66 7.33 4.69
C PHE A 79 3.52 8.31 3.89
N ASP A 80 4.54 8.88 4.53
CA ASP A 80 5.48 9.82 3.88
C ASP A 80 6.18 9.22 2.65
N SER A 81 6.31 7.89 2.57
CA SER A 81 6.83 7.20 1.39
C SER A 81 5.93 7.30 0.15
N GLY A 82 4.66 7.67 0.33
CA GLY A 82 3.61 7.68 -0.69
C GLY A 82 2.80 6.38 -0.76
N LEU A 83 3.21 5.32 -0.05
CA LEU A 83 2.44 4.09 0.11
C LEU A 83 1.15 4.38 0.88
N ALA A 84 0.03 3.80 0.46
CA ALA A 84 -1.23 3.92 1.19
C ALA A 84 -1.81 2.56 1.60
N VAL A 85 -2.51 2.54 2.74
CA VAL A 85 -3.08 1.34 3.37
C VAL A 85 -4.49 1.63 3.89
N PRO A 86 -5.34 0.62 4.12
CA PRO A 86 -6.59 0.80 4.83
C PRO A 86 -6.36 1.44 6.20
N GLY A 87 -7.22 2.38 6.60
CA GLY A 87 -7.02 3.17 7.82
C GLY A 87 -6.92 2.34 9.10
N TYR A 88 -7.53 1.16 9.20
CA TYR A 88 -7.38 0.32 10.39
C TYR A 88 -5.95 -0.21 10.58
N VAL A 89 -5.12 -0.24 9.54
CA VAL A 89 -3.71 -0.64 9.62
C VAL A 89 -2.90 0.38 10.43
N THR A 90 -3.34 1.65 10.46
CA THR A 90 -2.58 2.70 11.15
C THR A 90 -2.61 2.60 12.67
N ALA A 91 -3.55 1.83 13.23
CA ALA A 91 -3.62 1.56 14.67
C ALA A 91 -2.44 0.73 15.18
N ASP A 92 -1.74 0.02 14.29
CA ASP A 92 -0.69 -0.94 14.62
C ASP A 92 0.71 -0.48 14.18
N THR A 93 0.87 0.78 13.77
CA THR A 93 2.14 1.37 13.30
C THR A 93 2.46 2.65 14.08
N ALA A 94 3.75 2.98 14.17
CA ALA A 94 4.21 4.26 14.72
C ALA A 94 4.59 5.27 13.62
N LEU A 95 4.48 4.90 12.34
CA LEU A 95 4.84 5.77 11.22
C LEU A 95 3.86 6.95 11.10
N THR A 96 4.38 8.10 10.69
CA THR A 96 3.55 9.27 10.37
C THR A 96 2.75 9.02 9.10
N TYR A 97 1.49 9.44 9.11
CA TYR A 97 0.57 9.31 7.99
C TYR A 97 -0.38 10.49 7.91
N HIS A 98 -0.96 10.66 6.73
CA HIS A 98 -2.05 11.60 6.45
C HIS A 98 -3.17 10.87 5.69
N PRO A 99 -4.37 11.45 5.58
CA PRO A 99 -5.43 10.88 4.75
C PRO A 99 -4.96 10.69 3.30
N TYR A 100 -5.24 9.53 2.71
CA TYR A 100 -4.93 9.29 1.31
C TYR A 100 -5.98 9.94 0.39
N GLU A 101 -5.52 10.81 -0.51
CA GLU A 101 -6.36 11.48 -1.49
C GLU A 101 -6.27 10.80 -2.85
N ALA A 102 -7.12 9.79 -3.07
CA ALA A 102 -7.20 9.11 -4.36
C ALA A 102 -7.78 10.02 -5.46
N GLN A 103 -7.27 9.88 -6.68
CA GLN A 103 -7.89 10.47 -7.87
C GLN A 103 -9.27 9.84 -8.10
N HIS A 104 -10.23 10.61 -8.64
CA HIS A 104 -11.59 10.11 -8.92
C HIS A 104 -11.61 8.82 -9.78
N SER A 105 -10.63 8.67 -10.68
CA SER A 105 -10.44 7.47 -11.50
C SER A 105 -9.04 6.91 -11.34
N MET A 106 -8.95 5.80 -10.60
CA MET A 106 -7.73 5.04 -10.36
C MET A 106 -7.57 3.93 -11.39
N VAL A 107 -6.34 3.49 -11.61
CA VAL A 107 -5.98 2.43 -12.56
C VAL A 107 -5.10 1.41 -11.86
N LEU A 108 -5.68 0.26 -11.53
CA LEU A 108 -4.93 -0.90 -11.06
C LEU A 108 -4.14 -1.47 -12.24
N ASN A 109 -2.86 -1.70 -12.04
CA ASN A 109 -2.04 -2.48 -12.96
C ASN A 109 -1.91 -3.89 -12.39
N CYS A 110 -2.50 -4.87 -13.08
CA CYS A 110 -2.35 -6.29 -12.76
C CYS A 110 -1.11 -6.79 -13.52
N ALA A 111 0.03 -6.74 -12.83
CA ALA A 111 1.32 -7.22 -13.32
C ALA A 111 1.65 -8.58 -12.71
#